data_AF-A0A952DQF8-F1
#
_entry.id   AF-A0A952DQF8-F1
#
_cell.length_a   1.000
_cell.length_b   1.000
_cell.length_c   1.000
_cell.angle_alpha   90.00
_cell.angle_beta   90.00
_cell.angle_gamma   90.00
#
_symmetry.space_group_name_H-M   'P 1'
#
loop_
_entity.id
_entity.type
_entity.pdbx_description
1 polymer ?
#
loop_
_entity_poly.entity_id
_entity_poly.type
_entity_poly.pdbx_seq_one_letter_code
_entity_poly.pdbx_strand_id
1 'polypeptide(L)'
;MLSLIKTEWLKLKKYKAFWWMFGIVMLTYPGINLIFYSVYENITVKGGMASELAKMLIGNPYAFPEVWHSVAYFSSWFVIIPVVLVIMIISNEYTYKTNRQNIIDGWTRKEFILSKLFDVLIVAVVSTLMYVIISIFFGVRY
;
A
#
# COMPACT_ATOMS: atom_id res chain seq x y z
N MET A 1 14.60 8.13 20.79
CA MET A 1 14.05 7.77 19.46
C MET A 1 13.29 6.45 19.48
N LEU A 2 13.91 5.32 19.84
CA LEU A 2 13.21 4.01 19.92
C LEU A 2 12.01 4.01 20.89
N SER A 3 12.09 4.79 21.97
CA SER A 3 10.97 5.01 22.90
C SER A 3 9.75 5.65 22.22
N LEU A 4 9.97 6.62 21.31
CA LEU A 4 8.90 7.33 20.59
C LEU A 4 8.15 6.38 19.64
N ILE A 5 8.89 5.59 18.88
CA ILE A 5 8.32 4.58 17.97
C ILE A 5 7.57 3.51 18.77
N LYS A 6 8.14 3.07 19.91
CA LYS A 6 7.48 2.11 20.79
C LYS A 6 6.15 2.66 21.33
N THR A 7 6.09 3.93 21.71
CA THR A 7 4.84 4.54 22.16
C THR A 7 3.79 4.62 21.05
N GLU A 8 4.15 4.99 19.83
CA GLU A 8 3.22 4.97 18.68
C GLU A 8 2.71 3.56 18.40
N TRP A 9 3.61 2.58 18.38
CA TRP A 9 3.23 1.18 18.17
C TRP A 9 2.23 0.68 19.22
N LEU A 10 2.41 1.06 20.49
CA LEU A 10 1.48 0.68 21.57
C LEU A 10 0.09 1.29 21.37
N LYS A 11 -0.02 2.50 20.79
CA LYS A 11 -1.31 3.13 20.43
C LYS A 11 -1.99 2.33 19.31
N LEU A 12 -1.24 2.01 18.25
CA LEU A 12 -1.76 1.32 17.06
C LEU A 12 -2.15 -0.14 17.34
N LYS A 13 -1.34 -0.86 18.13
CA LYS A 13 -1.52 -2.29 18.39
C LYS A 13 -2.93 -2.64 18.92
N LYS A 14 -3.50 -1.79 19.78
CA LYS A 14 -4.82 -2.02 20.39
C LYS A 14 -6.00 -1.51 19.55
N TYR A 15 -5.73 -0.66 18.56
CA TYR A 15 -6.78 -0.02 17.78
C TYR A 15 -7.24 -0.93 16.63
N LYS A 16 -8.42 -1.55 16.80
CA LYS A 16 -8.94 -2.55 15.83
C LYS A 16 -9.15 -1.97 14.43
N ALA A 17 -9.59 -0.72 14.30
CA ALA A 17 -9.81 -0.12 12.99
C ALA A 17 -8.51 0.11 12.21
N PHE A 18 -7.36 0.31 12.89
CA PHE A 18 -6.06 0.32 12.21
C PHE A 18 -5.78 -1.04 11.56
N TRP A 19 -6.00 -2.15 12.27
CA TRP A 19 -5.78 -3.49 11.71
C TRP A 19 -6.72 -3.80 10.54
N TRP A 20 -7.99 -3.39 10.62
CA TRP A 20 -8.91 -3.51 9.50
C TRP A 20 -8.46 -2.71 8.28
N MET A 21 -8.10 -1.44 8.47
CA MET A 21 -7.61 -0.59 7.38
C MET A 21 -6.29 -1.09 6.80
N PHE A 22 -5.37 -1.55 7.65
CA PHE A 22 -4.12 -2.15 7.22
C PHE A 22 -4.36 -3.41 6.39
N GLY A 23 -5.30 -4.26 6.80
CA GLY A 23 -5.74 -5.42 6.02
C GLY A 23 -6.31 -5.02 4.66
N ILE A 24 -7.13 -3.96 4.60
CA ILE A 24 -7.66 -3.43 3.33
C ILE A 24 -6.51 -2.96 2.44
N VAL A 25 -5.57 -2.16 2.95
CA VAL A 25 -4.38 -1.72 2.19
C VAL A 25 -3.64 -2.93 1.61
N MET A 26 -3.38 -3.93 2.46
CA MET A 26 -2.66 -5.15 2.07
C MET A 26 -3.37 -5.97 0.99
N LEU A 27 -4.69 -6.07 1.04
CA LEU A 27 -5.48 -6.80 0.06
C LEU A 27 -5.70 -6.02 -1.24
N THR A 28 -5.64 -4.70 -1.18
CA THR A 28 -5.95 -3.87 -2.34
C THR A 28 -4.90 -4.06 -3.42
N TYR A 29 -3.60 -3.97 -3.09
CA TYR A 29 -2.52 -4.16 -4.06
C TYR A 29 -2.60 -5.49 -4.85
N PRO A 30 -2.71 -6.68 -4.21
CA PRO A 30 -2.85 -7.92 -4.96
C PRO A 30 -4.22 -8.03 -5.65
N GLY A 31 -5.30 -7.56 -5.00
CA GLY A 31 -6.64 -7.63 -5.56
C GLY A 31 -6.78 -6.91 -6.89
N ILE A 32 -6.26 -5.69 -6.99
CA ILE A 32 -6.28 -4.90 -8.23
C ILE A 32 -5.52 -5.61 -9.34
N ASN A 33 -4.29 -6.03 -9.06
CA ASN A 33 -3.43 -6.65 -10.07
C ASN A 33 -3.99 -7.99 -10.54
N LEU A 34 -4.65 -8.76 -9.68
CA LEU A 34 -5.37 -9.98 -10.05
C LEU A 34 -6.57 -9.69 -10.96
N ILE A 35 -7.34 -8.63 -10.67
CA ILE A 35 -8.46 -8.22 -11.53
C ILE A 35 -7.93 -7.84 -12.91
N PHE A 36 -6.90 -7.00 -13.00
CA PHE A 36 -6.32 -6.61 -14.28
C PHE A 36 -5.71 -7.80 -15.04
N TYR A 37 -5.04 -8.71 -14.34
CA TYR A 37 -4.52 -9.94 -14.93
C TYR A 37 -5.66 -10.79 -15.53
N SER A 38 -6.75 -10.96 -14.80
CA SER A 38 -7.91 -11.72 -15.28
C SER A 38 -8.57 -11.06 -16.50
N VAL A 39 -8.64 -9.73 -16.54
CA VAL A 39 -9.17 -8.99 -17.70
C VAL A 39 -8.25 -9.19 -18.90
N TYR A 40 -6.94 -9.09 -18.71
CA TYR A 40 -5.95 -9.33 -19.75
C TYR A 40 -6.02 -10.76 -20.32
N GLU A 41 -6.11 -11.76 -19.47
CA GLU A 41 -6.25 -13.17 -19.88
C GLU A 41 -7.55 -13.40 -20.67
N ASN A 42 -8.67 -12.82 -20.20
CA ASN A 42 -9.96 -12.93 -20.90
C ASN A 42 -9.97 -12.28 -22.30
N ILE A 43 -9.21 -11.20 -22.49
CA ILE A 43 -9.08 -10.51 -23.79
C ILE A 43 -8.16 -11.31 -24.73
N THR A 44 -7.11 -11.92 -24.20
CA THR A 44 -6.07 -12.61 -24.97
C THR A 44 -6.37 -14.10 -25.24
N VAL A 45 -7.25 -14.74 -24.47
CA VAL A 45 -7.57 -16.17 -24.62
C VAL A 45 -8.85 -16.42 -25.43
N LYS A 46 -9.73 -15.43 -25.58
CA LYS A 46 -10.91 -15.56 -26.47
C LYS A 46 -10.47 -15.56 -27.94
N GLY A 47 -10.28 -16.76 -28.49
CA GLY A 47 -9.84 -17.00 -29.87
C GLY A 47 -10.67 -16.22 -30.90
N GLY A 48 -10.04 -15.23 -31.52
CA GLY A 48 -10.58 -14.38 -32.56
C GLY A 48 -9.51 -13.39 -33.04
N MET A 49 -9.66 -12.86 -34.25
CA MET A 49 -8.67 -11.93 -34.86
C MET A 49 -8.37 -10.71 -33.97
N ALA A 50 -9.36 -10.24 -33.20
CA ALA A 50 -9.20 -9.15 -32.23
C ALA A 50 -8.29 -9.51 -31.04
N SER A 51 -8.28 -10.78 -30.61
CA SER A 51 -7.42 -11.25 -29.50
C SER A 51 -5.97 -11.39 -29.93
N GLU A 52 -5.74 -11.82 -31.18
CA GLU A 52 -4.39 -11.92 -31.75
C GLU A 52 -3.80 -10.54 -32.03
N LEU A 53 -4.61 -9.60 -32.54
CA LEU A 53 -4.24 -8.18 -32.65
C LEU A 53 -4.00 -7.54 -31.27
N ALA A 54 -4.80 -7.87 -30.25
CA ALA A 54 -4.62 -7.37 -28.89
C ALA A 54 -3.31 -7.88 -28.27
N LYS A 55 -2.96 -9.16 -28.44
CA LYS A 55 -1.65 -9.70 -28.03
C LYS A 55 -0.49 -8.99 -28.73
N MET A 56 -0.66 -8.68 -30.01
CA MET A 56 0.38 -8.02 -30.80
C MET A 56 0.55 -6.53 -30.46
N LEU A 57 -0.52 -5.84 -30.05
CA LEU A 57 -0.50 -4.43 -29.66
C LEU A 57 -0.14 -4.19 -28.18
N ILE A 58 -0.62 -5.06 -27.28
CA ILE A 58 -0.43 -4.92 -25.83
C ILE A 58 0.87 -5.62 -25.38
N GLY A 59 1.41 -6.52 -26.20
CA GLY A 59 2.59 -7.31 -25.86
C GLY A 59 2.30 -8.22 -24.66
N ASN A 60 3.31 -8.44 -23.83
CA ASN A 60 3.20 -9.25 -22.63
C ASN A 60 3.46 -8.41 -21.37
N PRO A 61 2.45 -7.66 -20.88
CA PRO A 61 2.60 -6.69 -19.80
C PRO A 61 2.97 -7.32 -18.44
N TYR A 62 2.84 -8.64 -18.31
CA TYR A 62 3.16 -9.41 -17.11
C TYR A 62 4.43 -10.28 -17.26
N ALA A 63 5.21 -10.10 -18.33
CA ALA A 63 6.55 -10.65 -18.43
C ALA A 63 7.61 -9.65 -17.91
N PHE A 64 8.75 -10.15 -17.43
CA PHE A 64 9.88 -9.28 -17.09
C PHE A 64 10.48 -8.65 -18.37
N PRO A 65 10.81 -7.34 -18.37
CA PRO A 65 10.80 -6.38 -17.25
C PRO A 65 9.50 -5.57 -17.08
N GLU A 66 8.55 -5.68 -18.00
CA GLU A 66 7.36 -4.81 -18.09
C GLU A 66 6.40 -4.95 -16.90
N VAL A 67 6.42 -6.09 -16.21
CA VAL A 67 5.73 -6.33 -14.94
C VAL A 67 5.83 -5.18 -13.97
N TRP A 68 7.03 -4.61 -13.81
CA TRP A 68 7.25 -3.53 -12.87
C TRP A 68 6.41 -2.31 -13.22
N HIS A 69 6.36 -1.95 -14.51
CA HIS A 69 5.58 -0.82 -15.00
C HIS A 69 4.08 -1.08 -14.91
N SER A 70 3.63 -2.26 -15.35
CA SER A 70 2.21 -2.64 -15.31
C SER A 70 1.67 -2.65 -13.88
N VAL A 71 2.36 -3.34 -12.97
CA VAL A 71 1.94 -3.43 -11.56
C VAL A 71 2.00 -2.05 -10.90
N ALA A 72 2.98 -1.21 -11.24
CA ALA A 72 3.08 0.14 -10.68
C ALA A 72 1.94 1.02 -11.16
N TYR A 73 1.64 0.97 -12.46
CA TYR A 73 0.56 1.73 -13.08
C TYR A 73 -0.78 1.40 -12.44
N PHE A 74 -1.16 0.13 -12.37
CA PHE A 74 -2.44 -0.28 -11.78
C PHE A 74 -2.51 -0.02 -10.28
N SER A 75 -1.40 -0.22 -9.56
CA SER A 75 -1.35 0.04 -8.11
C SER A 75 -1.42 1.54 -7.78
N SER A 76 -0.92 2.40 -8.66
CA SER A 76 -0.88 3.86 -8.44
C SER A 76 -2.26 4.47 -8.25
N TRP A 77 -3.28 3.93 -8.91
CA TRP A 77 -4.66 4.39 -8.81
C TRP A 77 -5.26 4.22 -7.41
N PHE A 78 -4.68 3.33 -6.61
CA PHE A 78 -5.16 2.98 -5.29
C PHE A 78 -4.24 3.42 -4.15
N VAL A 79 -3.26 4.29 -4.45
CA VAL A 79 -2.40 4.95 -3.44
C VAL A 79 -3.22 5.80 -2.46
N ILE A 80 -4.46 6.17 -2.82
CA ILE A 80 -5.36 6.88 -1.91
C ILE A 80 -5.69 6.08 -0.64
N ILE A 81 -5.70 4.75 -0.69
CA ILE A 81 -6.05 3.91 0.47
C ILE A 81 -4.99 3.97 1.59
N PRO A 82 -3.68 3.75 1.33
CA PRO A 82 -2.66 3.96 2.37
C PRO A 82 -2.58 5.41 2.84
N VAL A 83 -2.93 6.39 1.99
CA VAL A 83 -3.06 7.80 2.44
C VAL A 83 -4.17 7.95 3.47
N VAL A 84 -5.32 7.33 3.28
CA VAL A 84 -6.41 7.34 4.27
C VAL A 84 -5.98 6.67 5.58
N LEU A 85 -5.19 5.58 5.52
CA LEU A 85 -4.62 4.94 6.71
C LEU A 85 -3.74 5.93 7.50
N VAL A 86 -2.87 6.67 6.81
CA VAL A 86 -2.01 7.70 7.44
C VAL A 86 -2.84 8.81 8.09
N ILE A 87 -3.84 9.34 7.38
CA ILE A 87 -4.74 10.37 7.90
C ILE A 87 -5.48 9.85 9.14
N MET A 88 -5.91 8.59 9.14
CA MET A 88 -6.54 7.96 10.30
C MET A 88 -5.61 7.92 11.51
N ILE A 89 -4.34 7.51 11.34
CA ILE A 89 -3.35 7.46 12.43
C ILE A 89 -3.17 8.85 13.06
N ILE A 90 -3.03 9.89 12.23
CA ILE A 90 -2.82 11.27 12.69
C ILE A 90 -4.09 11.80 13.38
N SER A 91 -5.25 11.66 12.74
CA SER A 91 -6.52 12.19 13.27
C SER A 91 -6.96 11.51 14.57
N ASN A 92 -6.71 10.21 14.72
CA ASN A 92 -6.96 9.48 15.96
C ASN A 92 -6.26 10.11 17.16
N GLU A 93 -5.09 10.72 16.94
CA GLU A 93 -4.35 11.35 18.03
C GLU A 93 -5.03 12.60 18.60
N TYR A 94 -5.73 13.34 17.74
CA TYR A 94 -6.55 14.47 18.14
C TYR A 94 -7.86 14.01 18.78
N THR A 95 -8.50 12.98 18.21
CA THR A 95 -9.74 12.39 18.73
C THR A 95 -9.55 11.84 20.15
N TYR A 96 -8.49 11.07 20.38
CA TYR A 96 -8.17 10.49 21.69
C TYR A 96 -7.36 11.43 22.60
N LYS A 97 -7.10 12.66 22.15
CA LYS A 97 -6.33 13.70 22.89
C LYS A 97 -4.94 13.24 23.34
N THR A 98 -4.38 12.20 22.72
CA THR A 98 -3.04 11.67 23.03
C THR A 98 -1.93 12.65 22.65
N ASN A 99 -2.20 13.60 21.73
CA ASN A 99 -1.28 14.72 21.48
C ASN A 99 -1.03 15.55 22.76
N ARG A 100 -2.07 15.77 23.59
CA ARG A 100 -1.90 16.45 24.89
C ARG A 100 -1.09 15.60 25.86
N GLN A 101 -1.26 14.28 25.82
CA GLN A 101 -0.46 13.37 26.65
C GLN A 101 1.02 13.42 26.27
N ASN A 102 1.37 13.43 24.99
CA ASN A 102 2.77 13.53 24.56
C ASN A 102 3.43 14.82 25.10
N ILE A 103 2.69 15.95 25.15
CA ILE A 103 3.19 17.21 25.74
C ILE A 103 3.41 17.07 27.25
N ILE A 104 2.48 16.41 27.96
CA ILE A 104 2.60 16.12 29.40
C ILE A 104 3.81 15.22 29.68
N ASP A 105 4.07 14.25 28.79
CA ASP A 105 5.23 13.35 28.84
C ASP A 105 6.55 14.06 28.45
N GLY A 106 6.51 15.38 28.21
CA GLY A 106 7.68 16.21 27.97
C GLY A 106 8.22 16.20 26.55
N TRP A 107 7.45 15.74 25.56
CA TRP A 107 7.92 15.66 24.18
C TRP A 107 8.15 17.05 23.58
N THR A 108 9.30 17.22 22.93
CA THR A 108 9.56 18.42 22.13
C THR A 108 8.74 18.40 20.83
N ARG A 109 8.48 19.58 20.26
CA ARG A 109 7.75 19.69 18.97
C ARG A 109 8.46 18.94 17.84
N LYS A 110 9.80 18.86 17.87
CA LYS A 110 10.60 18.14 16.87
C LYS A 110 10.41 16.63 17.00
N GLU A 111 10.41 16.10 18.22
CA GLU A 111 10.18 14.68 18.48
C GLU A 111 8.77 14.23 18.05
N PHE A 112 7.77 15.08 18.30
CA PHE A 112 6.41 14.84 17.83
C PHE A 112 6.33 14.70 16.30
N ILE A 113 6.89 15.67 15.56
CA ILE A 113 6.90 15.64 14.09
C ILE A 113 7.69 14.44 13.56
N LEU A 114 8.87 14.16 14.13
CA LEU A 114 9.69 13.01 13.75
C LEU A 114 8.92 11.70 13.93
N SER A 115 8.18 11.54 15.03
CA SER A 115 7.38 10.34 15.27
C SER A 115 6.35 10.12 14.16
N LYS A 116 5.69 11.18 13.68
CA LYS A 116 4.72 11.08 12.58
C LYS A 116 5.35 10.79 11.24
N LEU A 117 6.52 11.36 10.98
CA LEU A 117 7.28 11.05 9.79
C LEU A 117 7.68 9.57 9.76
N PHE A 118 8.05 8.99 10.91
CA PHE A 118 8.30 7.55 11.02
C PHE A 118 7.04 6.71 10.75
N ASP A 119 5.87 7.10 11.26
CA ASP A 119 4.61 6.39 10.96
C ASP A 119 4.32 6.37 9.44
N VAL A 120 4.48 7.51 8.76
CA VAL A 120 4.33 7.61 7.30
C VAL A 120 5.37 6.76 6.57
N LEU A 121 6.62 6.80 7.02
CA LEU A 121 7.72 6.04 6.42
C LEU A 121 7.48 4.54 6.54
N ILE A 122 6.99 4.06 7.68
CA ILE A 122 6.64 2.65 7.87
C ILE A 122 5.55 2.22 6.88
N VAL A 123 4.47 3.01 6.77
CA VAL A 123 3.37 2.70 5.82
C VAL A 123 3.87 2.72 4.37
N ALA A 124 4.74 3.67 4.01
CA ALA A 124 5.33 3.77 2.68
C ALA A 124 6.20 2.55 2.36
N VAL A 125 7.13 2.19 3.26
CA VAL A 125 8.02 1.02 3.09
C VAL A 125 7.21 -0.26 2.96
N VAL A 126 6.20 -0.45 3.80
CA VAL A 126 5.31 -1.61 3.72
C VAL A 126 4.58 -1.67 2.38
N SER A 127 4.07 -0.54 1.89
CA SER A 127 3.40 -0.46 0.59
C SER A 127 4.36 -0.75 -0.58
N THR A 128 5.60 -0.25 -0.52
CA THR A 128 6.64 -0.56 -1.50
C THR A 128 7.02 -2.03 -1.49
N LEU A 129 7.17 -2.65 -0.31
CA LEU A 129 7.46 -4.08 -0.20
C LEU A 129 6.34 -4.92 -0.81
N MET A 130 5.08 -4.55 -0.58
CA MET A 130 3.93 -5.23 -1.20
C MET A 130 3.98 -5.15 -2.72
N TYR A 131 4.26 -3.97 -3.26
CA TYR A 131 4.45 -3.77 -4.70
C TYR A 131 5.55 -4.69 -5.26
N VAL A 132 6.69 -4.80 -4.57
CA VAL A 132 7.81 -5.66 -4.98
C VAL A 132 7.41 -7.13 -4.97
N ILE A 133 6.76 -7.61 -3.91
CA ILE A 133 6.30 -8.99 -3.77
C ILE A 133 5.32 -9.35 -4.90
N ILE A 134 4.37 -8.46 -5.19
CA ILE A 134 3.36 -8.68 -6.23
C ILE A 134 3.98 -8.67 -7.62
N SER A 135 4.89 -7.74 -7.89
CA SER A 135 5.62 -7.68 -9.15
C SER A 135 6.38 -8.99 -9.38
N ILE A 136 7.14 -9.46 -8.39
CA ILE A 136 7.85 -10.74 -8.49
C ILE A 136 6.87 -11.91 -8.68
N PHE A 137 5.77 -11.94 -7.94
CA PHE A 137 4.77 -13.01 -8.04
C PHE A 137 4.19 -13.13 -9.46
N PHE A 138 3.81 -12.02 -10.08
CA PHE A 138 3.30 -12.03 -11.46
C PHE A 138 4.39 -12.36 -12.47
N GLY A 139 5.58 -11.76 -12.33
CA GLY A 139 6.67 -11.98 -13.28
C GLY A 139 7.28 -13.39 -13.23
N VAL A 140 7.19 -14.11 -12.11
CA VAL A 140 7.60 -15.53 -12.04
C VAL A 140 6.56 -16.46 -12.64
N ARG A 141 5.28 -16.04 -12.64
CA ARG A 141 4.18 -16.87 -13.15
C ARG A 141 4.03 -16.79 -14.67
N TYR A 142 4.59 -15.78 -15.31
CA TYR A 142 4.58 -15.55 -16.76
C TYR A 142 5.92 -15.89 -17.39
#